data_AF-A0A958C0X9-F1
#
_entry.id   AF-A0A958C0X9-F1
#
_cell.length_a   1.000
_cell.length_b   1.000
_cell.length_c   1.000
_cell.angle_alpha   90.00
_cell.angle_beta   90.00
_cell.angle_gamma   90.00
#
_symmetry.space_group_name_H-M   'P 1'
#
loop_
_entity.id
_entity.type
_entity.pdbx_description
1 polymer ?
#
loop_
_entity_poly.entity_id
_entity_poly.type
_entity_poly.pdbx_seq_one_letter_code
_entity_poly.pdbx_strand_id
1 'polypeptide(L)'
;MKALVKAQAAPGLWLQDVPEPTMGDDDVLIRIKCASICGTDVHIYEWDEWAQKNIPVPLVIGHEYSGVIEAVGSKVSHLRPGQKVSGEGHIV
;
A
#
# COMPACT_ATOMS: atom_id res chain seq x y z
N MET A 1 2.39 -2.23 -12.91
CA MET A 1 2.50 -0.85 -12.39
C MET A 1 3.77 -0.69 -11.59
N LYS A 2 4.34 0.53 -11.52
CA LYS A 2 5.51 0.80 -10.67
C LYS A 2 5.11 0.81 -9.19
N ALA A 3 5.92 0.19 -8.35
CA ALA A 3 5.74 0.17 -6.89
C ALA A 3 7.09 0.16 -6.17
N LEU A 4 7.12 0.69 -4.94
CA LEU A 4 8.27 0.59 -4.04
C LEU A 4 8.11 -0.66 -3.17
N VAL A 5 9.05 -1.59 -3.29
CA VAL A 5 8.93 -2.94 -2.71
C VAL A 5 10.06 -3.18 -1.73
N LYS A 6 9.75 -3.70 -0.55
CA LYS A 6 10.70 -4.40 0.31
C LYS A 6 10.93 -5.79 -0.27
N ALA A 7 11.82 -5.87 -1.25
CA ALA A 7 12.04 -7.08 -2.05
C ALA A 7 13.03 -8.06 -1.41
N GLN A 8 13.87 -7.59 -0.50
CA GLN A 8 14.92 -8.38 0.14
C GLN A 8 14.94 -8.10 1.65
N ALA A 9 15.36 -9.11 2.42
CA ALA A 9 15.61 -8.99 3.86
C ALA A 9 16.96 -8.29 4.13
N ALA A 10 17.09 -7.07 3.63
CA ALA A 10 18.28 -6.22 3.73
C ALA A 10 17.88 -4.74 3.71
N PRO A 11 18.77 -3.81 4.13
CA PRO A 11 18.53 -2.38 3.99
C PRO A 11 18.23 -1.97 2.55
N GLY A 12 17.32 -1.02 2.38
CA GLY A 12 16.88 -0.49 1.09
C GLY A 12 15.45 -0.87 0.70
N LEU A 13 15.03 -0.26 -0.41
CA LEU A 13 13.75 -0.47 -1.09
C LEU A 13 14.00 -0.47 -2.59
N TRP A 14 13.21 -1.23 -3.35
CA TRP A 14 13.42 -1.43 -4.77
C TRP A 14 12.21 -0.96 -5.56
N LEU A 15 12.44 -0.07 -6.52
CA LEU A 15 11.42 0.31 -7.49
C LEU A 15 11.26 -0.81 -8.52
N GLN A 16 10.10 -1.46 -8.53
CA GLN A 16 9.82 -2.61 -9.38
C GLN A 16 8.53 -2.41 -10.19
N ASP A 17 8.40 -3.16 -11.28
CA ASP A 17 7.13 -3.35 -11.96
C ASP A 17 6.42 -4.57 -11.33
N VAL A 18 5.25 -4.33 -10.74
CA VAL A 18 4.38 -5.34 -10.13
C VAL A 18 3.09 -5.49 -10.93
N PRO A 19 2.38 -6.64 -10.89
CA PRO A 19 1.06 -6.74 -11.48
C PRO A 19 0.09 -5.74 -10.85
N GLU A 20 -0.94 -5.35 -11.59
CA GLU A 20 -2.07 -4.63 -11.00
C GLU A 20 -2.78 -5.54 -9.98
N PRO A 21 -3.18 -5.02 -8.81
CA PRO A 21 -3.84 -5.85 -7.81
C PRO A 21 -5.18 -6.38 -8.33
N THR A 22 -5.48 -7.64 -8.01
CA THR A 22 -6.80 -8.23 -8.22
C THR A 22 -7.77 -7.77 -7.14
N MET A 23 -9.00 -7.44 -7.51
CA MET A 23 -10.04 -6.95 -6.60
C MET A 23 -11.13 -8.01 -6.42
N GLY A 24 -11.51 -8.28 -5.18
CA GLY A 24 -12.67 -9.12 -4.82
C GLY A 24 -14.00 -8.35 -4.82
N ASP A 25 -15.08 -9.04 -4.46
CA ASP A 25 -16.44 -8.46 -4.46
C ASP A 25 -16.64 -7.35 -3.43
N ASP A 26 -15.87 -7.33 -2.35
CA ASP A 26 -15.97 -6.38 -1.24
C ASP A 26 -14.85 -5.32 -1.25
N ASP A 27 -13.94 -5.40 -2.21
CA ASP A 27 -12.74 -4.57 -2.27
C ASP A 27 -12.98 -3.24 -3.01
N VAL A 28 -12.05 -2.30 -2.83
CA VAL A 28 -11.99 -1.04 -3.56
C VAL A 28 -10.61 -0.89 -4.19
N LEU A 29 -10.56 -0.67 -5.50
CA LEU A 29 -9.33 -0.34 -6.20
C LEU A 29 -9.11 1.17 -6.17
N ILE A 30 -8.01 1.60 -5.56
CA ILE A 30 -7.65 3.01 -5.40
C ILE A 30 -6.47 3.34 -6.31
N ARG A 31 -6.65 4.36 -7.16
CA ARG A 31 -5.54 4.99 -7.86
C ARG A 31 -4.89 6.02 -6.95
N ILE A 32 -3.72 5.67 -6.42
CA ILE A 32 -2.92 6.53 -5.56
C ILE A 32 -2.53 7.82 -6.29
N LYS A 33 -2.73 8.97 -5.64
CA LYS A 33 -2.39 10.30 -6.16
C LYS A 33 -1.23 10.93 -5.42
N CYS A 34 -1.14 10.69 -4.12
CA CYS A 34 0.00 11.06 -3.31
C CYS A 34 0.18 10.07 -2.16
N ALA A 35 1.42 9.94 -1.71
CA ALA A 35 1.81 9.17 -0.54
C ALA A 35 2.82 9.99 0.27
N SER A 36 2.88 9.70 1.56
CA SER A 36 3.82 10.29 2.52
C SER A 36 4.76 9.20 3.05
N ILE A 37 5.77 9.62 3.81
CA ILE A 37 6.77 8.77 4.45
C ILE A 37 6.75 9.10 5.94
N CYS A 38 6.65 8.09 6.79
CA CYS A 38 6.71 8.24 8.24
C CYS A 38 7.90 7.44 8.84
N GLY A 39 8.01 7.45 10.17
CA GLY A 39 9.06 6.70 10.88
C GLY A 39 9.02 5.19 10.60
N THR A 40 7.85 4.59 10.44
CA THR A 40 7.71 3.16 10.08
C THR A 40 8.35 2.85 8.72
N ASP A 41 8.21 3.74 7.74
CA ASP A 41 8.84 3.55 6.43
C ASP A 41 10.37 3.64 6.53
N VAL A 42 10.90 4.46 7.44
CA VAL A 42 12.33 4.53 7.75
C VAL A 42 12.82 3.23 8.39
N HIS A 43 12.11 2.69 9.40
CA HIS A 43 12.43 1.38 9.99
C HIS A 43 12.48 0.27 8.92
N ILE A 44 11.50 0.25 8.02
CA ILE A 44 11.47 -0.68 6.89
C ILE A 44 12.68 -0.47 5.98
N TYR A 45 12.98 0.77 5.59
CA TYR A 45 14.11 1.09 4.72
C TYR A 45 15.44 0.66 5.34
N GLU A 46 15.70 1.01 6.60
CA GLU A 46 16.94 0.67 7.31
C GLU A 46 17.04 -0.83 7.63
N TRP A 47 15.91 -1.54 7.63
CA TRP A 47 15.83 -2.96 7.95
C TRP A 47 16.33 -3.30 9.36
N ASP A 48 15.88 -2.51 10.33
CA ASP A 48 16.23 -2.69 11.74
C ASP A 48 15.52 -3.89 12.39
N GLU A 49 15.75 -4.09 13.69
CA GLU A 49 15.15 -5.22 14.45
C GLU A 49 13.62 -5.20 14.43
N TRP A 50 13.01 -4.01 14.44
CA TRP A 50 11.55 -3.90 14.35
C TRP A 50 11.06 -4.36 12.98
N ALA A 51 11.69 -3.90 11.89
CA ALA A 51 11.31 -4.30 10.55
C ALA A 51 11.53 -5.80 10.32
N GLN A 52 12.68 -6.35 10.75
CA GLN A 52 12.99 -7.78 10.65
C GLN A 52 11.96 -8.67 11.34
N LYS A 53 11.37 -8.20 12.45
CA LYS A 53 10.36 -8.95 13.20
C LYS A 53 8.95 -8.85 12.59
N ASN A 54 8.60 -7.70 12.01
CA ASN A 54 7.21 -7.38 11.66
C ASN A 54 6.91 -7.39 10.16
N ILE A 55 7.93 -7.28 9.30
CA ILE A 55 7.73 -7.00 7.88
C ILE A 55 8.08 -8.24 7.06
N PRO A 56 7.10 -8.90 6.43
CA PRO A 56 7.38 -9.99 5.51
C PRO A 56 8.08 -9.49 4.25
N VAL A 57 8.85 -10.37 3.62
CA VAL A 57 9.50 -10.11 2.33
C VAL A 57 9.00 -11.17 1.34
N PRO A 58 8.51 -10.80 0.14
CA PRO A 58 8.40 -9.43 -0.39
C PRO A 58 7.13 -8.68 0.06
N LEU A 59 7.22 -7.35 0.18
CA LEU A 59 6.07 -6.48 0.50
C LEU A 59 6.09 -5.17 -0.29
N VAL A 60 4.97 -4.77 -0.90
CA VAL A 60 4.76 -3.39 -1.38
C VAL A 60 4.41 -2.53 -0.16
N ILE A 61 5.23 -1.51 0.11
CA ILE A 61 5.11 -0.71 1.34
C ILE A 61 4.32 0.60 1.10
N GLY A 62 4.09 1.33 2.17
CA GLY A 62 3.42 2.62 2.17
C GLY A 62 2.01 2.51 2.76
N HIS A 63 1.77 3.26 3.83
CA HIS A 63 0.50 3.24 4.57
C HIS A 63 -0.10 4.64 4.78
N GLU A 64 0.63 5.69 4.38
CA GLU A 64 0.12 7.06 4.35
C GLU A 64 -0.13 7.48 2.89
N TYR A 65 -1.39 7.45 2.45
CA TYR A 65 -1.73 7.80 1.07
C TYR A 65 -3.11 8.43 0.93
N SER A 66 -3.28 9.19 -0.16
CA SER A 66 -4.60 9.57 -0.67
C SER A 66 -4.71 9.35 -2.17
N GLY A 67 -5.94 9.12 -2.62
CA GLY A 67 -6.20 8.71 -3.99
C GLY A 67 -7.64 8.92 -4.40
N VAL A 68 -7.97 8.31 -5.52
CA VAL A 68 -9.32 8.29 -6.08
C VAL A 68 -9.73 6.84 -6.33
N ILE A 69 -10.97 6.50 -5.98
CA ILE A 69 -11.53 5.19 -6.29
C ILE A 69 -11.59 5.02 -7.80
N GLU A 70 -10.90 4.00 -8.32
CA GLU A 70 -10.92 3.61 -9.72
C GLU A 70 -12.05 2.62 -10.00
N ALA A 71 -12.19 1.61 -9.14
CA ALA A 71 -13.23 0.58 -9.22
C ALA A 71 -13.66 0.13 -7.81
N VAL A 72 -14.85 -0.46 -7.74
CA VAL A 72 -15.40 -1.07 -6.52
C VAL A 72 -15.90 -2.47 -6.84
N GLY A 73 -15.80 -3.38 -5.87
CA GLY A 73 -16.34 -4.73 -5.96
C GLY A 73 -17.88 -4.73 -6.02
N SER A 74 -18.43 -5.86 -6.48
CA SER A 74 -19.87 -6.02 -6.75
C SER A 74 -20.78 -5.85 -5.52
N LYS A 75 -20.25 -6.04 -4.30
CA LYS A 75 -20.98 -5.92 -3.03
C LYS A 75 -20.77 -4.56 -2.34
N VAL A 76 -19.91 -3.70 -2.88
CA VAL A 76 -19.66 -2.37 -2.32
C VAL A 76 -20.77 -1.41 -2.77
N SER A 77 -21.65 -1.04 -1.83
CA SER A 77 -22.84 -0.22 -2.11
C SER A 77 -22.73 1.26 -1.73
N HIS A 78 -21.79 1.60 -0.85
CA HIS A 78 -21.69 2.93 -0.24
C HIS A 78 -20.54 3.77 -0.81
N LEU A 79 -19.71 3.18 -1.67
CA LEU A 79 -18.60 3.82 -2.37
C LEU A 79 -18.79 3.70 -3.89
N ARG A 80 -18.18 4.61 -4.65
CA ARG A 80 -18.28 4.68 -6.11
C ARG A 80 -16.99 5.21 -6.74
N PRO A 81 -16.67 4.81 -7.99
CA PRO A 81 -15.59 5.40 -8.77
C PRO A 81 -15.63 6.93 -8.81
N GLY A 82 -14.46 7.56 -8.76
CA GLY A 82 -14.28 9.01 -8.76
C GLY A 82 -14.30 9.67 -7.38
N GLN A 83 -14.68 8.97 -6.31
CA GLN A 83 -14.58 9.52 -4.95
C GLN A 83 -13.13 9.67 -4.50
N LYS A 84 -12.83 10.78 -3.83
CA LYS A 84 -11.55 11.00 -3.15
C LYS A 84 -11.56 10.27 -1.82
N VAL A 85 -10.46 9.59 -1.51
CA VAL A 85 -10.30 8.77 -0.31
C VAL A 85 -8.91 8.96 0.29
N SER A 86 -8.81 8.78 1.59
CA SER A 86 -7.56 8.60 2.33
C SER A 86 -7.50 7.17 2.86
N GLY A 87 -6.32 6.57 2.90
CA GLY A 87 -6.10 5.31 3.61
C GLY A 87 -6.12 5.54 5.12
N GLU A 88 -6.74 4.63 5.87
CA GLU A 88 -6.66 4.56 7.33
C GLU A 88 -6.02 3.21 7.70
N GLY A 89 -4.97 3.26 8.53
CA GLY A 89 -4.21 2.08 8.96
C GLY A 89 -4.38 1.72 10.43
N HIS A 90 -5.14 2.50 11.21
CA HIS A 90 -5.20 2.41 12.67
C HIS A 90 -6.54 1.90 13.24
N ILE A 91 -7.51 1.54 12.39
CA ILE A 91 -8.73 0.89 12.86
C ILE A 91 -8.43 -0.60 13.03
N VAL A 92 -8.41 -1.06 14.29
CA VAL A 92 -8.15 -2.45 14.71
C VAL A 92 -9.41 -3.07 15.30
#